data_AF-A0A3D3LVM6-F1
#
_entry.id   AF-A0A3D3LVM6-F1
#
_cell.length_a   1.000
_cell.length_b   1.000
_cell.length_c   1.000
_cell.angle_alpha   90.00
_cell.angle_beta   90.00
_cell.angle_gamma   90.00
#
_symmetry.space_group_name_H-M   'P 1'
#
loop_
_entity.id
_entity.type
_entity.pdbx_description
1 polymer ?
#
loop_
_entity_poly.entity_id
_entity_poly.type
_entity_poly.pdbx_seq_one_letter_code
_entity_poly.pdbx_strand_id
1 'polypeptide(L)'
;MTGQPEHYRPTPLNNGGRAQSFAQGQPVYIVQAKSAVVAYLLLIFFWWLGAHKFYLRQPFMGITYIVLNLVAGGLFALLPVIFWVAYVPIVLMFIWDLFTMPIRIGFINSLARQRGY
;
A
#
# COMPACT_ATOMS: atom_id res chain seq x y z
N MET A 1 -0.38 21.98 -54.72
CA MET A 1 -1.09 21.55 -53.49
C MET A 1 -0.04 21.16 -52.47
N THR A 2 0.42 22.11 -51.64
CA THR A 2 1.43 21.86 -50.61
C THR A 2 0.73 21.69 -49.27
N GLY A 3 0.42 20.45 -48.90
CA GLY A 3 -0.14 20.12 -47.59
C GLY A 3 0.94 20.29 -46.52
N GLN A 4 0.76 21.25 -45.62
CA GLN A 4 1.58 21.31 -44.41
C GLN A 4 1.20 20.12 -43.51
N PRO A 5 2.18 19.41 -42.91
CA PRO A 5 1.87 18.34 -41.97
C PRO A 5 1.23 18.94 -40.71
N GLU A 6 -0.01 18.54 -40.41
CA GLU A 6 -0.70 18.97 -39.20
C GLU A 6 0.05 18.49 -37.97
N HIS A 7 0.70 19.43 -37.30
CA HIS A 7 1.51 19.17 -36.13
C HIS A 7 0.56 18.89 -34.95
N TYR A 8 0.50 17.64 -34.52
CA TYR A 8 -0.30 17.21 -33.38
C TYR A 8 0.03 18.07 -32.15
N ARG A 9 -0.89 18.98 -31.81
CA ARG A 9 -0.82 19.79 -30.59
C ARG A 9 -1.59 19.06 -29.50
N PRO A 10 -0.92 18.49 -28.48
CA PRO A 10 -1.64 17.90 -27.35
C PRO A 10 -2.46 19.01 -26.70
N THR A 11 -3.79 18.86 -26.70
CA THR A 11 -4.68 19.76 -25.98
C THR A 11 -4.41 19.56 -24.48
N PRO A 12 -3.84 20.55 -23.78
CA PRO A 12 -3.60 20.39 -22.35
C PRO A 12 -4.96 20.34 -21.65
N LEU A 13 -5.22 19.22 -20.98
CA LEU A 13 -6.31 19.12 -20.01
C LEU A 13 -6.09 20.24 -18.99
N ASN A 14 -6.97 21.24 -18.98
CA ASN A 14 -6.85 22.47 -18.19
C ASN A 14 -6.80 22.15 -16.70
N ASN A 15 -5.58 21.91 -16.23
CA ASN A 15 -5.20 21.75 -14.84
C ASN A 15 -4.11 22.80 -14.63
N GLY A 16 -4.50 24.01 -14.23
CA GLY A 16 -3.63 25.20 -14.19
C GLY A 16 -2.28 24.99 -13.50
N GLY A 17 -2.19 24.06 -12.54
CA GLY A 17 -0.93 23.71 -11.88
C GLY A 17 0.04 22.85 -12.70
N ARG A 18 -0.44 22.05 -13.67
CA ARG A 18 0.43 21.18 -14.48
C ARG A 18 1.09 21.91 -15.64
N ALA A 19 0.41 22.91 -16.22
CA ALA A 19 0.93 23.68 -17.34
C ALA A 19 2.21 24.49 -16.97
N GLN A 20 2.31 24.96 -15.74
CA GLN A 20 3.51 25.64 -15.23
C GLN A 20 4.71 24.71 -15.05
N SER A 21 4.49 23.46 -14.62
CA SER A 21 5.58 22.50 -14.37
C SER A 21 6.33 22.11 -15.65
N PHE A 22 5.61 21.95 -16.77
CA PHE A 22 6.22 21.66 -18.08
C PHE A 22 6.96 22.87 -18.67
N ALA A 23 6.48 24.09 -18.43
CA ALA A 23 7.13 25.32 -18.90
C ALA A 23 8.45 25.62 -18.15
N GLN A 24 8.61 25.13 -16.92
CA GLN A 24 9.81 25.35 -16.09
C GLN A 24 10.82 24.19 -16.14
N GLY A 25 10.64 23.19 -17.01
CA GLY A 25 11.54 22.05 -17.10
C GLY A 25 11.61 21.22 -15.80
N GLN A 26 10.59 21.34 -14.95
CA GLN A 26 10.56 20.64 -13.66
C GLN A 26 10.19 19.18 -13.88
N PRO A 27 10.99 18.21 -13.39
CA PRO A 27 10.69 16.80 -13.55
C PRO A 27 9.38 16.47 -12.84
N VAL A 28 8.35 16.09 -13.61
CA VAL A 28 7.07 15.65 -13.06
C VAL A 28 7.26 14.27 -12.43
N TYR A 29 7.34 14.22 -11.10
CA TYR A 29 7.41 12.95 -10.37
C TYR A 29 6.04 12.27 -10.41
N ILE A 30 5.92 11.21 -11.22
CA ILE A 30 4.70 10.39 -11.24
C ILE A 30 4.71 9.54 -9.98
N VAL A 31 4.06 10.00 -8.91
CA VAL A 31 4.01 9.23 -7.67
C VAL A 31 3.01 8.08 -7.85
N GLN A 32 3.53 6.86 -7.99
CA GLN A 32 2.73 5.67 -8.20
C GLN A 32 1.86 5.39 -6.96
N ALA A 33 0.55 5.48 -7.11
CA ALA A 33 -0.39 5.20 -6.02
C ALA A 33 -0.31 3.71 -5.63
N LYS A 34 -0.27 3.42 -4.33
CA LYS A 34 -0.38 2.04 -3.84
C LYS A 34 -1.79 1.52 -4.07
N SER A 35 -1.88 0.25 -4.47
CA SER A 35 -3.14 -0.42 -4.80
C SER A 35 -3.74 -1.11 -3.57
N ALA A 36 -5.02 -0.88 -3.32
CA ALA A 36 -5.76 -1.57 -2.27
C ALA A 36 -5.94 -3.06 -2.56
N VAL A 37 -6.20 -3.40 -3.82
CA VAL A 37 -6.38 -4.79 -4.25
C VAL A 37 -5.12 -5.60 -3.95
N VAL A 38 -3.94 -5.05 -4.28
CA VAL A 38 -2.66 -5.71 -3.98
C VAL A 38 -2.46 -5.89 -2.47
N ALA A 39 -2.86 -4.91 -1.66
CA ALA A 39 -2.77 -5.04 -0.21
C ALA A 39 -3.68 -6.15 0.34
N TYR A 40 -4.91 -6.29 -0.17
CA TYR A 40 -5.82 -7.39 0.20
C TYR A 40 -5.35 -8.75 -0.30
N LEU A 41 -4.74 -8.83 -1.48
CA LEU A 41 -4.10 -10.08 -1.94
C LEU A 41 -2.95 -10.47 -1.02
N LEU A 42 -2.08 -9.53 -0.64
CA LEU A 42 -1.02 -9.78 0.34
C LEU A 42 -1.58 -10.16 1.71
N LEU A 43 -2.73 -9.61 2.09
CA LEU A 43 -3.43 -10.04 3.30
C LEU A 43 -3.81 -11.52 3.16
N ILE A 44 -4.59 -11.93 2.16
CA ILE A 44 -5.09 -13.32 2.10
C ILE A 44 -3.96 -14.35 1.97
N PHE A 45 -2.95 -14.09 1.12
CA PHE A 45 -1.89 -15.07 0.86
C PHE A 45 -0.76 -15.05 1.90
N PHE A 46 -0.48 -13.90 2.51
CA PHE A 46 0.67 -13.68 3.38
C PHE A 46 0.30 -13.11 4.76
N TRP A 47 -0.96 -13.27 5.19
CA TRP A 47 -1.42 -12.77 6.47
C TRP A 47 -0.57 -13.29 7.64
N TRP A 48 -0.24 -14.58 7.63
CA TRP A 48 0.55 -15.24 8.67
C TRP A 48 1.98 -14.67 8.80
N LEU A 49 2.52 -14.06 7.74
CA LEU A 49 3.83 -13.39 7.75
C LEU A 49 3.72 -11.87 7.99
N GLY A 50 2.53 -11.28 7.89
CA GLY A 50 2.38 -9.82 7.97
C GLY A 50 2.93 -9.06 6.75
N ALA A 51 3.11 -9.70 5.59
CA ALA A 51 3.72 -9.06 4.40
C ALA A 51 2.97 -7.80 3.95
N HIS A 52 1.66 -7.76 4.16
CA HIS A 52 0.82 -6.61 3.87
C HIS A 52 1.22 -5.35 4.63
N LYS A 53 1.76 -5.48 5.85
CA LYS A 53 2.27 -4.34 6.64
C LYS A 53 3.55 -3.76 6.05
N PHE A 54 4.42 -4.61 5.53
CA PHE A 54 5.63 -4.17 4.82
C PHE A 54 5.27 -3.41 3.54
N TYR A 55 4.26 -3.88 2.79
CA TYR A 55 3.74 -3.16 1.62
C TYR A 55 3.23 -1.75 1.98
N LEU A 56 2.60 -1.60 3.15
CA LEU A 56 2.10 -0.32 3.66
C LEU A 56 3.16 0.50 4.43
N ARG A 57 4.46 0.15 4.33
CA ARG A 57 5.56 0.85 5.01
C ARG A 57 5.39 0.87 6.55
N GLN A 58 4.91 -0.22 7.14
CA GLN A 58 4.83 -0.45 8.59
C GLN A 58 5.73 -1.62 9.01
N PRO A 59 7.07 -1.48 8.97
CA PRO A 59 7.98 -2.58 9.27
C PRO A 59 7.83 -3.08 10.72
N PHE A 60 7.64 -2.17 11.68
CA PHE A 60 7.44 -2.55 13.08
C PHE A 60 6.22 -3.47 13.27
N MET A 61 5.07 -3.11 12.69
CA MET A 61 3.87 -3.95 12.75
C MET A 61 4.06 -5.28 12.03
N GLY A 62 4.79 -5.30 10.90
CA GLY A 62 5.13 -6.54 10.20
C GLY A 62 5.99 -7.48 11.07
N ILE A 63 6.98 -6.94 11.77
CA ILE A 63 7.83 -7.71 12.69
C ILE A 63 7.01 -8.24 13.87
N THR A 64 6.12 -7.43 14.44
CA THR A 64 5.21 -7.88 15.51
C THR A 64 4.40 -9.10 15.08
N TYR A 65 3.90 -9.11 13.84
CA TYR A 65 3.17 -10.25 13.28
C TYR A 65 4.01 -11.53 13.18
N ILE A 66 5.26 -11.40 12.73
CA ILE A 66 6.20 -12.54 12.62
C ILE A 66 6.49 -13.11 14.00
N VAL A 67 6.79 -12.24 14.98
CA VAL A 67 7.08 -12.67 16.36
C VAL A 67 5.85 -13.31 17.00
N LEU A 68 4.66 -12.72 16.85
CA LEU A 68 3.43 -13.31 17.38
C LEU A 68 3.13 -14.67 16.74
N ASN A 69 3.27 -14.80 15.42
CA ASN A 69 3.05 -16.08 14.74
C ASN A 69 4.07 -17.13 15.16
N LEU A 70 5.33 -16.76 15.35
CA LEU A 70 6.37 -17.67 15.80
C LEU A 70 6.09 -18.17 17.23
N VAL A 71 5.72 -17.25 18.13
CA VAL A 71 5.40 -17.59 19.53
C VAL A 71 4.11 -18.42 19.61
N ALA A 72 3.04 -18.00 18.95
CA ALA A 72 1.77 -18.74 18.94
C ALA A 72 1.92 -20.10 18.27
N GLY A 73 2.64 -20.18 17.14
CA GLY A 73 2.96 -21.43 16.45
C GLY A 73 3.83 -22.36 17.29
N GLY A 74 4.82 -21.83 18.01
CA GLY A 74 5.65 -22.60 18.93
C GLY A 74 4.85 -23.17 20.10
N LEU A 75 3.98 -22.36 20.73
CA LEU A 75 3.08 -22.82 21.79
C LEU A 75 2.10 -23.87 21.27
N PHE A 76 1.50 -23.64 20.09
CA PHE A 76 0.60 -24.58 19.45
C PHE A 76 1.27 -25.92 19.12
N ALA A 77 2.52 -25.89 18.66
CA ALA A 77 3.29 -27.10 18.38
C ALA A 77 3.57 -27.95 19.62
N LEU A 78 3.68 -27.34 20.81
CA LEU A 78 3.89 -28.05 22.07
C LEU A 78 2.62 -28.76 22.55
N LEU A 79 1.48 -28.06 22.59
CA LEU A 79 0.20 -28.60 23.06
C LEU A 79 -0.96 -28.05 22.20
N PRO A 80 -1.27 -28.71 21.07
CA PRO A 80 -2.19 -28.17 20.07
C PRO A 80 -3.62 -28.03 20.62
N VAL A 81 -4.08 -28.95 21.48
CA VAL A 81 -5.44 -28.93 22.04
C VAL A 81 -5.67 -27.73 22.99
N ILE A 82 -4.62 -27.26 23.67
CA ILE A 82 -4.73 -26.23 24.71
C ILE A 82 -4.42 -24.84 24.13
N PHE A 83 -3.44 -24.74 23.23
CA PHE A 83 -2.92 -23.45 22.76
C PHE A 83 -3.59 -22.89 21.51
N TRP A 84 -4.76 -23.39 21.10
CA TRP A 84 -5.60 -22.71 20.10
C TRP A 84 -5.89 -21.25 20.46
N VAL A 85 -6.01 -20.96 21.77
CA VAL A 85 -6.24 -19.61 22.29
C VAL A 85 -5.09 -18.64 21.98
N ALA A 86 -3.86 -19.13 21.75
CA ALA A 86 -2.71 -18.29 21.41
C ALA A 86 -2.86 -17.59 20.05
N TYR A 87 -3.77 -18.06 19.19
CA TYR A 87 -4.11 -17.41 17.92
C TYR A 87 -5.15 -16.29 18.06
N VAL A 88 -5.84 -16.16 19.19
CA VAL A 88 -6.87 -15.12 19.39
C VAL A 88 -6.32 -13.71 19.13
N PRO A 89 -5.16 -13.30 19.66
CA PRO A 89 -4.60 -11.98 19.37
C PRO A 89 -4.30 -11.77 17.88
N ILE A 90 -3.83 -12.81 17.18
CA ILE A 90 -3.47 -12.75 15.76
C ILE A 90 -4.75 -12.57 14.91
N VAL A 91 -5.81 -13.30 15.22
CA VAL A 91 -7.11 -13.16 14.55
C VAL A 91 -7.73 -11.79 14.81
N LEU A 92 -7.61 -11.25 16.03
CA LEU A 92 -8.07 -9.88 16.31
C LEU A 92 -7.31 -8.85 15.49
N MET A 93 -5.98 -9.00 15.36
CA MET A 93 -5.18 -8.13 14.50
C MET A 93 -5.55 -8.27 13.01
N PHE A 94 -5.90 -9.48 12.54
CA PHE A 94 -6.39 -9.68 11.18
C PHE A 94 -7.63 -8.85 10.88
N ILE A 95 -8.62 -8.95 11.78
CA ILE A 95 -9.89 -8.23 11.66
C ILE A 95 -9.61 -6.72 11.67
N TRP A 96 -8.78 -6.27 12.61
CA TRP A 96 -8.37 -4.86 12.69
C TRP A 96 -7.68 -4.37 11.40
N ASP A 97 -6.85 -5.21 10.78
CA ASP A 97 -6.15 -4.87 9.55
C ASP A 97 -7.08 -4.73 8.35
N LEU A 98 -8.15 -5.51 8.32
CA LEU A 98 -9.17 -5.45 7.27
C LEU A 98 -9.79 -4.05 7.15
N PHE A 99 -10.01 -3.40 8.30
CA PHE A 99 -10.58 -2.04 8.39
C PHE A 99 -9.54 -0.93 8.27
N THR A 100 -8.32 -1.15 8.77
CA THR A 100 -7.29 -0.09 8.78
C THR A 100 -6.51 0.02 7.46
N MET A 101 -6.46 -1.04 6.66
CA MET A 101 -5.85 -1.03 5.32
C MET A 101 -6.33 0.10 4.41
N PRO A 102 -7.64 0.22 4.10
CA PRO A 102 -8.13 1.19 3.12
C PRO A 102 -7.80 2.62 3.53
N ILE A 103 -7.94 2.93 4.82
CA ILE A 103 -7.58 4.23 5.41
C ILE A 103 -6.10 4.52 5.18
N ARG A 104 -5.23 3.54 5.43
CA ARG A 104 -3.78 3.72 5.30
C ARG A 104 -3.33 3.91 3.85
N ILE A 105 -3.94 3.19 2.92
CA ILE A 105 -3.64 3.36 1.49
C ILE A 105 -4.01 4.77 1.04
N GLY A 106 -5.18 5.26 1.45
CA GLY A 106 -5.61 6.64 1.21
C GLY A 106 -4.61 7.66 1.76
N PHE A 107 -4.16 7.47 3.00
CA PHE A 107 -3.17 8.33 3.65
C PHE A 107 -1.80 8.32 2.96
N ILE A 108 -1.29 7.15 2.57
CA ILE A 108 -0.01 7.05 1.86
C ILE A 108 -0.11 7.72 0.49
N ASN A 109 -1.23 7.54 -0.21
CA ASN A 109 -1.46 8.13 -1.52
C ASN A 109 -1.65 9.66 -1.44
N SER A 110 -2.25 10.18 -0.37
CA SER A 110 -2.38 11.64 -0.16
C SER A 110 -1.03 12.29 0.15
N LEU A 111 -0.22 11.68 1.02
CA LEU A 111 1.14 12.15 1.32
C LEU A 111 2.04 12.09 0.08
N ALA A 112 1.92 11.04 -0.72
CA ALA A 112 2.60 10.91 -2.00
C ALA A 112 2.26 12.06 -2.94
N ARG A 113 0.97 12.41 -3.07
CA ARG A 113 0.53 13.55 -3.89
C ARG A 113 1.08 14.89 -3.37
N GLN A 114 1.10 15.11 -2.06
CA GLN A 114 1.59 16.35 -1.47
C GLN A 114 3.09 16.58 -1.67
N ARG A 115 3.90 15.52 -1.73
CA ARG A 115 5.35 15.62 -1.96
C ARG A 115 5.75 15.72 -3.43
N GLY A 116 4.80 15.56 -4.35
CA GLY A 116 5.00 15.71 -5.79
C GLY A 116 4.67 17.10 -6.34
N TYR A 117 4.30 18.04 -5.46
CA TYR A 117 4.21 19.48 -5.72
C TYR A 117 5.38 20.18 -5.02
#